data_AF-A0A1W1DY37-F1
#
_entry.id   AF-A0A1W1DY37-F1
#
_cell.length_a   1.000
_cell.length_b   1.000
_cell.length_c   1.000
_cell.angle_alpha   90.00
_cell.angle_beta   90.00
_cell.angle_gamma   90.00
#
_symmetry.space_group_name_H-M   'P 1'
#
loop_
_entity.id
_entity.type
_entity.pdbx_description
1 polymer ?
#
loop_
_entity_poly.entity_id
_entity_poly.type
_entity_poly.pdbx_seq_one_letter_code
_entity_poly.pdbx_strand_id
1 'polypeptide(L)' 'MGYKPAAVKDSHICCGSAGTYSIFQPKLSQTLKINKLEHLQASNPQMIVTANIGCLMHLQKGNKTPVKHWVELLDK' A
#
# COMPACT_ATOMS: atom_id res chain seq x y z
N MET A 1 -6.22 4.32 -20.10
CA MET A 1 -5.03 4.12 -19.24
C MET A 1 -4.51 2.69 -19.18
N GLY A 2 -5.12 1.65 -19.78
CA GLY A 2 -4.46 0.35 -20.03
C GLY A 2 -4.06 -0.52 -18.82
N TYR A 3 -4.09 0.00 -17.59
CA TYR A 3 -3.77 -0.75 -16.38
C TYR A 3 -4.87 -1.74 -16.02
N LYS A 4 -4.47 -2.96 -15.63
CA LYS A 4 -5.36 -4.01 -15.14
C LYS A 4 -5.09 -4.24 -13.66
N PRO A 5 -6.01 -3.89 -12.74
CA PRO A 5 -5.83 -4.16 -11.33
C PRO A 5 -5.86 -5.67 -11.09
N ALA A 6 -4.86 -6.18 -10.37
CA ALA A 6 -4.87 -7.56 -9.90
C ALA A 6 -5.90 -7.73 -8.77
N ALA A 7 -6.46 -8.93 -8.63
CA ALA A 7 -7.26 -9.26 -7.47
C ALA A 7 -6.38 -9.27 -6.21
N VAL A 8 -6.82 -8.58 -5.16
CA VAL A 8 -6.09 -8.47 -3.89
C VAL A 8 -6.96 -9.06 -2.79
N LYS A 9 -6.43 -10.04 -2.07
CA LYS A 9 -7.09 -10.61 -0.90
C LYS A 9 -7.28 -9.53 0.17
N ASP A 10 -8.45 -9.47 0.78
CA ASP A 10 -8.80 -8.52 1.83
C ASP A 10 -8.43 -7.06 1.49
N SER A 11 -8.78 -6.64 0.27
CA SER A 11 -8.44 -5.31 -0.29
C SER A 11 -8.92 -4.13 0.56
N HIS A 12 -9.91 -4.34 1.43
CA HIS A 12 -10.47 -3.34 2.34
C HIS A 12 -9.61 -3.08 3.61
N ILE A 13 -8.67 -3.96 3.95
CA ILE A 13 -7.84 -3.79 5.16
C ILE A 13 -6.95 -2.54 5.03
N CYS A 14 -6.89 -1.76 6.11
CA CYS A 14 -6.08 -0.55 6.23
C CYS A 14 -4.57 -0.83 6.14
N CYS A 15 -3.79 0.13 5.65
CA CYS A 15 -2.34 0.05 5.56
C CYS A 15 -1.60 0.30 6.89
N GLY A 16 -2.31 0.77 7.93
CA GLY A 16 -1.74 1.05 9.26
C GLY A 16 -1.09 2.43 9.42
N SER A 17 -1.12 3.30 8.40
CA SER A 17 -0.42 4.60 8.43
C SER A 17 -1.11 5.71 9.24
N ALA A 18 -2.30 5.50 9.77
CA ALA A 18 -3.10 6.55 10.43
C ALA A 18 -2.36 7.14 11.65
N GLY A 19 -2.18 8.46 11.68
CA GLY A 19 -1.24 9.15 12.58
C GLY A 19 -1.31 8.76 14.05
N THR A 20 -2.46 8.95 14.71
CA THR A 20 -2.63 8.63 16.13
C THR A 20 -2.48 7.12 16.40
N TYR A 21 -3.11 6.26 15.60
CA TYR A 21 -2.97 4.80 15.74
C TYR A 21 -1.54 4.32 15.49
N SER A 22 -0.82 4.90 14.54
CA SER A 22 0.56 4.52 14.23
C SER A 22 1.54 4.90 15.34
N ILE A 23 1.25 5.97 16.09
CA ILE A 23 2.04 6.43 17.24
C ILE A 23 1.70 5.62 18.50
N PHE A 24 0.40 5.48 18.82
CA PHE A 24 -0.02 4.83 20.07
C PHE A 24 -0.10 3.31 19.97
N GLN A 25 -0.21 2.75 18.77
CA GLN A 25 -0.29 1.30 18.52
C GLN A 25 0.69 0.86 17.40
N PRO A 26 2.00 1.07 17.57
CA PRO A 26 2.99 0.82 16.52
C PRO A 26 3.07 -0.66 16.11
N LYS A 27 2.82 -1.58 17.04
CA LYS A 27 2.80 -3.02 16.75
C LYS A 27 1.67 -3.38 15.79
N LEU A 28 0.44 -2.89 16.05
CA LEU A 28 -0.70 -3.12 15.18
C LEU A 28 -0.49 -2.47 13.81
N SER A 29 0.02 -1.23 13.78
CA SER A 29 0.35 -0.52 12.54
C SER A 29 1.30 -1.35 11.65
N GLN A 30 2.36 -1.92 12.22
CA GLN A 30 3.27 -2.80 11.50
C GLN A 30 2.61 -4.10 11.04
N THR A 31 1.80 -4.76 11.88
CA THR A 31 1.08 -5.98 11.47
C THR A 31 0.14 -5.70 10.29
N LEU A 32 -0.63 -4.61 10.34
CA LEU A 32 -1.51 -4.21 9.23
C LEU A 32 -0.72 -3.95 7.95
N LYS A 33 0.42 -3.26 8.06
CA LYS A 33 1.32 -3.02 6.93
C LYS A 33 1.83 -4.31 6.31
N ILE A 34 2.33 -5.24 7.13
CA ILE A 34 2.89 -6.53 6.66
C ILE A 34 1.80 -7.31 5.93
N ASN A 35 0.64 -7.51 6.56
CA ASN A 35 -0.49 -8.22 5.94
C ASN A 35 -0.93 -7.57 4.62
N LYS A 36 -0.98 -6.23 4.58
CA LYS A 36 -1.36 -5.50 3.38
C LYS A 36 -0.35 -5.68 2.26
N LEU A 37 0.95 -5.63 2.56
CA LEU A 37 2.01 -5.85 1.59
C LEU A 37 1.98 -7.29 1.06
N GLU A 38 1.84 -8.29 1.93
CA GLU A 38 1.72 -9.69 1.53
C GLU A 38 0.56 -9.89 0.53
N HIS A 39 -0.62 -9.35 0.84
CA HIS A 39 -1.78 -9.47 -0.04
C HIS A 39 -1.63 -8.71 -1.36
N LEU A 40 -1.02 -7.51 -1.33
CA LEU A 40 -0.75 -6.73 -2.54
C LEU A 40 0.31 -7.39 -3.43
N GLN A 41 1.28 -8.07 -2.83
CA GLN A 41 2.41 -8.67 -3.52
C GLN A 41 2.15 -10.09 -4.01
N ALA A 42 1.09 -10.74 -3.54
CA ALA A 42 0.73 -12.11 -3.93
C ALA A 42 0.63 -12.33 -5.45
N SER A 43 0.28 -11.29 -6.22
CA SER A 43 0.22 -11.35 -7.69
C SER A 43 1.51 -10.90 -8.39
N ASN A 44 2.62 -10.72 -7.67
CA ASN A 44 3.88 -10.15 -8.16
C ASN A 44 3.70 -8.89 -9.03
N PRO A 45 3.01 -7.85 -8.53
CA PRO A 45 2.72 -6.67 -9.34
C PRO A 45 3.99 -5.87 -9.65
N GLN A 46 3.99 -5.22 -10.82
CA GLN A 46 5.06 -4.29 -11.21
C GLN A 46 5.09 -3.04 -10.31
N MET A 47 3.93 -2.64 -9.78
CA MET A 47 3.77 -1.48 -8.90
C MET A 47 2.49 -1.59 -8.08
N ILE A 48 2.47 -0.92 -6.95
CA ILE A 48 1.30 -0.71 -6.10
C ILE A 48 0.84 0.73 -6.31
N VAL A 49 -0.47 0.94 -6.44
CA VAL A 49 -1.06 2.27 -6.63
C VAL A 49 -1.98 2.60 -5.47
N THR A 50 -1.90 3.82 -4.97
CA THR A 50 -2.76 4.31 -3.90
C THR A 50 -3.18 5.77 -4.12
N ALA A 51 -4.31 6.16 -3.54
CA ALA A 51 -4.77 7.54 -3.49
C ALA A 51 -4.51 8.22 -2.14
N ASN A 52 -3.76 7.56 -1.24
CA ASN A 52 -3.44 8.08 0.07
C ASN A 52 -1.93 8.19 0.25
N ILE A 53 -1.42 9.42 0.40
CA ILE A 53 0.01 9.70 0.56
C ILE A 53 0.60 9.04 1.83
N GLY A 54 -0.19 8.94 2.90
CA GLY A 54 0.22 8.24 4.12
C GLY A 54 0.45 6.76 3.88
N CYS A 55 -0.48 6.08 3.20
CA CYS A 55 -0.27 4.69 2.79
C CYS A 55 0.89 4.54 1.82
N LEU A 56 1.09 5.48 0.88
CA LEU A 56 2.24 5.46 -0.03
C LEU A 56 3.55 5.44 0.76
N MET A 57 3.78 6.46 1.61
CA MET A 57 5.01 6.56 2.40
C MET A 57 5.20 5.36 3.32
N HIS A 58 4.11 4.90 3.95
CA HIS A 58 4.16 3.81 4.91
C HIS A 58 4.44 2.45 4.24
N LEU A 59 3.80 2.15 3.11
CA LEU A 59 3.98 0.91 2.36
C LEU A 59 5.31 0.90 1.59
N GLN A 60 5.78 2.04 1.08
CA GLN A 60 7.05 2.13 0.36
C GLN A 60 8.26 1.86 1.27
N LYS A 61 8.18 2.27 2.54
CA LYS A 61 9.28 2.08 3.51
C LYS A 61 9.62 0.60 3.68
N GLY A 62 10.78 0.16 3.21
CA GLY A 62 11.22 -1.24 3.32
C GLY A 62 10.57 -2.19 2.33
N ASN A 63 9.82 -1.67 1.34
CA ASN A 63 9.28 -2.46 0.23
C ASN A 63 10.08 -2.21 -1.06
N LYS A 64 10.35 -3.26 -1.83
CA LYS A 64 11.03 -3.17 -3.12
C LYS A 64 10.09 -2.86 -4.28
N THR A 65 8.83 -3.30 -4.20
CA THR A 65 7.83 -2.96 -5.22
C THR A 65 7.51 -1.46 -5.14
N PRO A 66 7.60 -0.71 -6.24
CA PRO A 66 7.32 0.72 -6.21
C PRO A 66 5.86 0.99 -5.86
N VAL A 67 5.63 1.90 -4.92
CA VAL A 67 4.31 2.37 -4.51
C VAL A 67 4.13 3.79 -5.04
N LYS A 68 3.10 4.03 -5.83
CA LYS A 68 2.85 5.32 -6.50
C LYS A 68 1.50 5.91 -6.16
N HIS A 69 1.41 7.22 -6.25
CA HIS A 69 0.15 7.93 -6.24
C HIS A 69 -0.52 7.80 -7.62
N TRP A 70 -1.83 7.60 -7.66
CA TRP A 70 -2.55 7.40 -8.92
C TRP A 70 -2.39 8.56 -9.93
N VAL A 71 -2.19 9.79 -9.44
CA VAL A 71 -1.96 10.97 -10.28
C VAL A 71 -0.69 10.83 -11.12
N GLU A 72 0.34 10.13 -10.63
CA GLU A 72 1.58 9.87 -11.39
C GLU A 72 1.37 8.96 -12.61
N LEU A 73 0.19 8.35 -12.74
CA LEU A 73 -0.19 7.53 -13.89
C LEU A 73 -0.96 8.35 -14.95
N LEU A 74 -1.37 9.58 -14.64
CA LEU A 74 -2.06 10.47 -15.59
C LEU A 74 -1.11 11.12 -16.58
N ASP A 75 0.12 11.39 -16.14
CA ASP A 75 1.17 12.02 -16.95
C ASP A 75 1.94 11.01 -17.82
N LYS A 76 1.39 9.80 -17.99
CA LYS A 76 1.99 8.67 -18.71
C LYS A 76 0.99 8.04 -19.67
#